data_AF-A0A9P1H0D7-F1
#
_entry.id   AF-A0A9P1H0D7-F1
#
_cell.length_a   1.000
_cell.length_b   1.000
_cell.length_c   1.000
_cell.angle_alpha   90.00
_cell.angle_beta   90.00
_cell.angle_gamma   90.00
#
_symmetry.space_group_name_H-M   'P 1'
#
loop_
_entity.id
_entity.type
_entity.pdbx_description
1 polymer ?
#
loop_
_entity_poly.entity_id
_entity_poly.type
_entity_poly.pdbx_seq_one_letter_code
_entity_poly.pdbx_strand_id
1 'polypeptide(L)'
;MAEMPLQKLTTPKLDVFFHPATALFDRIQNELSFYSLPFADHKGAYRALLTRLVAALFILTEDASIRTVAGLLDALLARMPTSAVLSFAEPEMLVAALGAPHPAANLLALDILRRAEGTEGAEVVLEREVVDALVNCWLRSKVVEVAQRGEEAIENLLRRTARGDAALTDAAQRLSLEDDENEEEYVLDMWEDLLRGQAAIAIVDICVQDTDERQASLSQTRLLGLLPRLARLDFPALASATLPRRPASSNTLLQMAIDFVDRDDIAMYLVLVQFYKDLFTQVFAAVSPQTRATVMASREIPQPVSVSQTL
;
A
#
# COMPACT_ATOMS: atom_id res chain seq x y z
N MET A 1 42.67 34.35 38.99
CA MET A 1 42.34 33.55 37.79
C MET A 1 42.66 32.11 38.13
N ALA A 2 41.64 31.36 38.55
CA ALA A 2 41.78 30.04 39.13
C ALA A 2 41.31 28.98 38.13
N GLU A 3 42.19 28.04 37.83
CA GLU A 3 41.92 26.84 37.03
C GLU A 3 40.99 25.89 37.78
N MET A 4 39.91 25.46 37.13
CA MET A 4 39.03 24.39 37.62
C MET A 4 39.58 23.03 37.18
N PRO A 5 39.73 22.04 38.07
CA PRO A 5 40.18 20.71 37.70
C PRO A 5 39.01 19.83 37.22
N LEU A 6 39.23 19.14 36.09
CA LEU A 6 38.40 18.05 35.59
C LEU A 6 38.29 16.94 36.64
N GLN A 7 37.11 16.80 37.25
CA GLN A 7 36.80 15.66 38.11
C GLN A 7 36.66 14.39 37.26
N LYS A 8 37.48 13.41 37.66
CA LYS A 8 37.55 12.03 37.19
C LYS A 8 36.16 11.37 37.17
N LEU A 9 35.65 11.00 36.00
CA LEU A 9 34.63 9.98 35.89
C LEU A 9 35.26 8.62 36.18
N THR A 10 35.12 8.17 37.43
CA THR A 10 35.33 6.77 37.83
C THR A 10 34.26 5.89 37.18
N THR A 11 34.72 4.86 36.48
CA THR A 11 33.91 3.77 35.94
C THR A 11 33.28 2.93 37.06
N PRO A 12 32.02 2.51 36.93
CA PRO A 12 31.58 1.25 37.50
C PRO A 12 31.54 0.19 36.40
N LYS A 13 32.23 -0.91 36.67
CA LYS A 13 32.05 -2.20 35.99
C LYS A 13 30.56 -2.54 36.00
N LEU A 14 29.99 -2.78 34.82
CA LEU A 14 28.82 -3.64 34.67
C LEU A 14 29.17 -4.74 33.66
N ASP A 15 29.55 -5.87 34.21
CA ASP A 15 29.41 -7.18 33.59
C ASP A 15 27.91 -7.44 33.40
N VAL A 16 27.39 -7.13 32.21
CA VAL A 16 26.17 -7.73 31.69
C VAL A 16 26.40 -7.89 30.19
N PHE A 17 26.13 -9.09 29.68
CA PHE A 17 26.10 -9.39 28.26
C PHE A 17 25.09 -8.45 27.56
N PHE A 18 25.55 -7.26 27.17
CA PHE A 18 24.84 -6.34 26.30
C PHE A 18 25.57 -6.31 24.98
N HIS A 19 24.88 -6.63 23.89
CA HIS A 19 25.38 -6.30 22.58
C HIS A 19 25.55 -4.76 22.56
N PRO A 20 26.76 -4.21 22.38
CA PRO A 20 27.01 -2.77 22.54
C PRO A 20 26.21 -1.92 21.54
N ALA A 21 25.74 -2.52 20.45
CA ALA A 21 24.83 -1.92 19.49
C ALA A 21 23.47 -1.56 20.10
N THR A 22 22.90 -2.39 20.99
CA THR A 22 21.57 -2.17 21.57
C THR A 22 21.57 -1.03 22.59
N ALA A 23 22.61 -0.91 23.41
CA ALA A 23 22.70 0.16 24.41
C ALA A 23 22.94 1.55 23.79
N LEU A 24 23.77 1.62 22.74
CA LEU A 24 23.94 2.86 21.94
C LEU A 24 22.62 3.20 21.23
N PHE A 25 21.93 2.19 20.72
CA PHE A 25 20.66 2.34 20.04
C PHE A 25 19.54 2.84 20.95
N ASP A 26 19.32 2.19 22.09
CA ASP A 26 18.33 2.61 23.07
C ASP A 26 18.61 4.04 23.51
N ARG A 27 19.90 4.41 23.62
CA ARG A 27 20.30 5.78 23.89
C ARG A 27 19.95 6.72 22.74
N ILE A 28 20.27 6.42 21.49
CA ILE A 28 19.91 7.28 20.34
C ILE A 28 18.39 7.39 20.21
N GLN A 29 17.65 6.30 20.38
CA GLN A 29 16.19 6.30 20.32
C GLN A 29 15.58 7.13 21.47
N ASN A 30 16.10 7.00 22.69
CA ASN A 30 15.71 7.85 23.82
C ASN A 30 16.04 9.32 23.52
N GLU A 31 17.25 9.64 23.08
CA GLU A 31 17.68 11.00 22.74
C GLU A 31 16.82 11.60 21.61
N LEU A 32 16.50 10.83 20.57
CA LEU A 32 15.55 11.22 19.52
C LEU A 32 14.13 11.42 20.07
N SER A 33 13.71 10.65 21.07
CA SER A 33 12.41 10.82 21.73
C SER A 33 12.35 12.08 22.60
N PHE A 34 13.46 12.47 23.23
CA PHE A 34 13.53 13.61 24.15
C PHE A 34 13.87 14.93 23.47
N TYR A 35 14.68 14.94 22.41
CA TYR A 35 15.11 16.15 21.72
C TYR A 35 14.32 16.34 20.42
N SER A 36 13.51 17.40 20.34
CA SER A 36 12.94 17.86 19.06
C SER A 36 14.02 18.57 18.24
N LEU A 37 14.89 17.82 17.56
CA LEU A 37 15.78 18.37 16.54
C LEU A 37 14.94 18.83 15.34
N PRO A 38 14.85 20.15 15.05
CA PRO A 38 14.08 20.64 13.93
C PRO A 38 14.65 20.08 12.62
N PHE A 39 13.80 19.45 11.80
CA PHE A 39 14.23 18.89 10.52
C PHE A 39 14.86 19.96 9.60
N ALA A 40 14.34 21.19 9.63
CA ALA A 40 14.76 22.29 8.77
C ALA A 40 16.26 22.62 8.90
N ASP A 41 16.81 22.57 10.11
CA ASP A 41 18.18 22.98 10.39
C ASP A 41 19.21 21.87 10.07
N HIS A 42 18.75 20.64 9.83
CA HIS A 42 19.61 19.46 9.78
C HIS A 42 19.32 18.51 8.61
N LYS A 43 18.64 18.97 7.54
CA LYS A 43 18.26 18.16 6.36
C LYS A 43 19.40 17.28 5.83
N GLY A 44 20.62 17.82 5.73
CA GLY A 44 21.79 17.08 5.25
C GLY A 44 22.21 15.92 6.17
N ALA A 45 22.11 16.10 7.48
CA ALA A 45 22.43 15.04 8.45
C ALA A 45 21.37 13.92 8.42
N TYR A 46 20.08 14.29 8.32
CA TYR A 46 19.00 13.32 8.13
C TYR A 46 19.18 12.51 6.85
N ARG A 47 19.49 13.14 5.71
CA ARG A 47 19.75 12.43 4.44
C ARG A 47 20.92 11.46 4.58
N ALA A 48 22.07 11.94 5.07
CA ALA A 48 23.26 11.11 5.19
C ALA A 48 23.05 9.91 6.14
N LEU A 49 22.31 10.11 7.23
CA LEU A 49 22.02 9.07 8.19
C LEU A 49 21.01 8.07 7.63
N LEU A 50 19.96 8.53 6.95
CA LEU A 50 18.99 7.67 6.27
C LEU A 50 19.66 6.81 5.21
N THR A 51 20.47 7.39 4.32
CA THR A 51 21.23 6.64 3.31
C THR A 51 22.14 5.58 3.93
N ARG A 52 22.83 5.89 5.04
CA ARG A 52 23.70 4.94 5.72
C ARG A 52 22.94 3.81 6.43
N LEU A 53 21.82 4.12 7.07
CA LEU A 53 20.99 3.11 7.72
C LEU A 53 20.30 2.21 6.69
N VAL A 54 19.81 2.77 5.58
CA VAL A 54 19.30 2.01 4.44
C VAL A 54 20.38 1.09 3.90
N ALA A 55 21.59 1.61 3.61
CA ALA A 55 22.71 0.79 3.15
C ALA A 55 23.08 -0.31 4.16
N ALA A 56 23.01 -0.02 5.46
CA ALA A 56 23.25 -1.02 6.50
C ALA A 56 22.22 -2.15 6.48
N LEU A 57 20.93 -1.88 6.21
CA LEU A 57 19.91 -2.92 6.08
C LEU A 57 20.24 -3.95 4.98
N PHE A 58 20.94 -3.55 3.92
CA PHE A 58 21.34 -4.45 2.84
C PHE A 58 22.60 -5.27 3.14
N ILE A 59 23.39 -4.88 4.16
CA ILE A 59 24.66 -5.53 4.50
C ILE A 59 24.52 -6.41 5.76
N LEU A 60 23.63 -6.03 6.67
CA LEU A 60 23.42 -6.74 7.92
C LEU A 60 22.75 -8.10 7.69
N THR A 61 23.31 -9.13 8.30
CA THR A 61 22.81 -10.52 8.22
C THR A 61 22.15 -10.99 9.51
N GLU A 62 22.37 -10.29 10.63
CA GLU A 62 21.82 -10.65 11.93
C GLU A 62 20.46 -9.99 12.19
N ASP A 63 19.44 -10.80 12.47
CA ASP A 63 18.06 -10.34 12.71
C ASP A 63 17.93 -9.27 13.80
N ALA A 64 18.72 -9.39 14.88
CA ALA A 64 18.71 -8.40 15.96
C ALA A 64 19.19 -7.03 15.46
N SER A 65 20.31 -7.00 14.74
CA SER A 65 20.89 -5.80 14.16
C SER A 65 19.98 -5.17 13.09
N ILE A 66 19.31 -6.00 12.28
CA ILE A 66 18.32 -5.56 11.28
C ILE A 66 17.12 -4.88 11.96
N ARG A 67 16.52 -5.51 12.98
CA ARG A 67 15.38 -4.94 13.73
C ARG A 67 15.73 -3.62 14.40
N THR A 68 16.93 -3.55 14.97
CA THR A 68 17.48 -2.34 15.55
C THR A 68 17.53 -1.24 14.47
N VAL A 69 18.25 -1.43 13.37
CA VAL A 69 18.33 -0.40 12.31
C VAL A 69 16.96 0.02 11.77
N ALA A 70 16.01 -0.91 11.61
CA ALA A 70 14.65 -0.61 11.20
C ALA A 70 13.92 0.33 12.19
N GLY A 71 13.99 0.04 13.50
CA GLY A 71 13.35 0.89 14.52
C GLY A 71 13.92 2.33 14.56
N LEU A 72 15.21 2.51 14.27
CA LEU A 72 15.79 3.85 14.11
C LEU A 72 15.25 4.56 12.88
N LEU A 73 15.17 3.86 11.75
CA LEU A 73 14.61 4.41 10.52
C LEU A 73 13.16 4.84 10.72
N ASP A 74 12.34 4.03 11.39
CA ASP A 74 10.96 4.38 11.71
C ASP A 74 10.88 5.64 12.58
N ALA A 75 11.71 5.72 13.63
CA ALA A 75 11.77 6.89 14.50
C ALA A 75 12.22 8.16 13.77
N LEU A 76 13.15 8.04 12.81
CA LEU A 76 13.62 9.15 11.99
C LEU A 76 12.57 9.59 10.97
N LEU A 77 12.01 8.64 10.23
CA LEU A 77 10.96 8.89 9.26
C LEU A 77 9.77 9.56 9.93
N ALA A 78 9.32 9.09 11.11
CA ALA A 78 8.21 9.69 11.88
C ALA A 78 8.38 11.18 12.18
N ARG A 79 9.60 11.72 12.07
CA ARG A 79 9.94 13.11 12.40
C ARG A 79 10.20 13.98 11.18
N MET A 80 10.21 13.39 9.99
CA MET A 80 10.43 14.10 8.74
C MET A 80 9.09 14.45 8.09
N PRO A 81 8.95 15.64 7.49
CA PRO A 81 7.78 15.94 6.68
C PRO A 81 7.77 15.01 5.47
N THR A 82 6.58 14.59 5.03
CA THR A 82 6.42 13.63 3.93
C THR A 82 7.13 14.08 2.66
N SER A 83 7.04 15.35 2.29
CA SER A 83 7.71 15.90 1.10
C SER A 83 9.22 15.72 1.16
N ALA A 84 9.83 15.79 2.35
CA ALA A 84 11.24 15.51 2.51
C ALA A 84 11.55 14.02 2.34
N VAL A 85 10.73 13.14 2.92
CA VAL A 85 10.90 11.68 2.79
C VAL A 85 10.85 11.27 1.31
N LEU A 86 9.87 11.77 0.56
CA LEU A 86 9.74 11.49 -0.88
C LEU A 86 10.90 12.07 -1.69
N SER A 87 11.43 13.25 -1.34
CA SER A 87 12.61 13.83 -2.01
C SER A 87 13.91 13.00 -1.86
N PHE A 88 13.91 12.01 -0.95
CA PHE A 88 15.00 11.06 -0.78
C PHE A 88 14.70 9.67 -1.35
N ALA A 89 13.46 9.44 -1.77
CA ALA A 89 12.98 8.14 -2.21
C ALA A 89 13.13 8.01 -3.72
N GLU A 90 14.35 7.75 -4.20
CA GLU A 90 14.60 7.49 -5.62
C GLU A 90 13.93 6.16 -6.04
N PRO A 91 13.36 6.06 -7.26
CA PRO A 91 12.63 4.88 -7.73
C PRO A 91 13.46 3.59 -7.62
N GLU A 92 14.72 3.65 -8.05
CA GLU A 92 15.65 2.53 -8.03
C GLU A 92 15.87 1.99 -6.60
N MET A 93 15.92 2.89 -5.62
CA MET A 93 16.07 2.54 -4.21
C MET A 93 14.81 1.85 -3.68
N LEU A 94 13.62 2.35 -4.05
CA LEU A 94 12.35 1.72 -3.69
C LEU A 94 12.22 0.33 -4.30
N VAL A 95 12.52 0.17 -5.59
CA VAL A 95 12.50 -1.12 -6.29
C VAL A 95 13.48 -2.11 -5.63
N ALA A 96 14.72 -1.68 -5.36
CA ALA A 96 15.71 -2.53 -4.70
C ALA A 96 15.28 -2.94 -3.29
N ALA A 97 14.68 -2.02 -2.52
CA ALA A 97 14.23 -2.28 -1.15
C ALA A 97 12.98 -3.18 -1.11
N LEU A 98 12.04 -3.05 -2.06
CA LEU A 98 10.87 -3.94 -2.19
C LEU A 98 11.25 -5.34 -2.68
N GLY A 99 12.27 -5.45 -3.54
CA GLY A 99 12.79 -6.73 -4.02
C GLY A 99 13.78 -7.41 -3.06
N ALA A 100 14.17 -6.73 -1.98
CA ALA A 100 15.14 -7.27 -1.02
C ALA A 100 14.59 -8.51 -0.29
N PRO A 101 15.42 -9.51 0.00
CA PRO A 101 15.01 -10.68 0.78
C PRO A 101 14.82 -10.37 2.28
N HIS A 102 15.15 -9.15 2.71
CA HIS A 102 15.12 -8.72 4.11
C HIS A 102 13.83 -7.97 4.41
N PRO A 103 12.96 -8.48 5.32
CA PRO A 103 11.68 -7.85 5.61
C PRO A 103 11.79 -6.39 6.04
N ALA A 104 12.83 -6.02 6.80
CA ALA A 104 13.04 -4.65 7.24
C ALA A 104 13.22 -3.66 6.08
N ALA A 105 13.91 -4.05 5.00
CA ALA A 105 14.05 -3.21 3.81
C ALA A 105 12.69 -3.06 3.10
N ASN A 106 11.92 -4.14 3.00
CA ASN A 106 10.57 -4.07 2.42
C ASN A 106 9.67 -3.15 3.26
N LEU A 107 9.64 -3.31 4.58
CA LEU A 107 8.82 -2.52 5.50
C LEU A 107 9.16 -1.03 5.39
N LEU A 108 10.46 -0.69 5.31
CA LEU A 108 10.89 0.69 5.13
C LEU A 108 10.35 1.30 3.83
N ALA A 109 10.51 0.59 2.71
CA ALA A 109 9.99 1.04 1.42
C ALA A 109 8.47 1.21 1.49
N LEU A 110 7.76 0.24 2.06
CA LEU A 110 6.30 0.30 2.23
C LEU A 110 5.86 1.49 3.10
N ASP A 111 6.58 1.80 4.18
CA ASP A 111 6.28 2.93 5.04
C ASP A 111 6.55 4.29 4.37
N ILE A 112 7.52 4.36 3.44
CA ILE A 112 7.71 5.52 2.56
C ILE A 112 6.52 5.65 1.59
N LEU A 113 6.14 4.56 0.91
CA LEU A 113 5.04 4.55 -0.06
C LEU A 113 3.69 4.93 0.58
N ARG A 114 3.39 4.40 1.78
CA ARG A 114 2.17 4.70 2.54
C ARG A 114 2.01 6.18 2.85
N ARG A 115 3.12 6.88 3.05
CA ARG A 115 3.12 8.31 3.36
C ARG A 115 2.87 9.17 2.12
N ALA A 116 3.00 8.62 0.91
CA ALA A 116 2.89 9.38 -0.33
C ALA A 116 1.46 9.88 -0.65
N GLU A 117 0.45 9.50 0.15
CA GLU A 117 -0.92 10.00 0.04
C GLU A 117 -0.97 11.53 0.16
N GLY A 118 -1.53 12.20 -0.85
CA GLY A 118 -1.79 13.65 -0.83
C GLY A 118 -0.59 14.58 -0.81
N THR A 119 0.63 14.10 -1.10
CA THR A 119 1.86 14.93 -1.04
C THR A 119 2.43 15.24 -2.43
N GLU A 120 2.91 16.47 -2.64
CA GLU A 120 3.67 16.88 -3.84
C GLU A 120 4.96 16.05 -3.98
N GLY A 121 5.29 15.58 -5.19
CA GLY A 121 6.47 14.75 -5.44
C GLY A 121 6.26 13.23 -5.30
N ALA A 122 5.00 12.77 -5.20
CA ALA A 122 4.69 11.34 -5.20
C ALA A 122 4.59 10.75 -6.62
N GLU A 123 4.84 11.51 -7.69
CA GLU A 123 4.84 10.99 -9.06
C GLU A 123 5.86 9.85 -9.21
N VAL A 124 7.02 10.01 -8.56
CA VAL A 124 8.09 9.01 -8.39
C VAL A 124 7.59 7.67 -7.85
N VAL A 125 6.56 7.70 -7.00
CA VAL A 125 5.98 6.49 -6.38
C VAL A 125 5.01 5.78 -7.33
N LEU A 126 4.52 6.47 -8.35
CA LEU A 126 3.64 5.93 -9.38
C LEU A 126 4.44 5.42 -10.59
N GLU A 127 5.77 5.43 -10.56
CA GLU A 127 6.56 4.78 -11.61
C GLU A 127 6.25 3.28 -11.70
N ARG A 128 6.19 2.78 -12.94
CA ARG A 128 5.74 1.41 -13.24
C ARG A 128 6.56 0.36 -12.51
N GLU A 129 7.88 0.55 -12.46
CA GLU A 129 8.82 -0.35 -11.83
C GLU A 129 8.57 -0.43 -10.31
N VAL A 130 8.19 0.69 -9.68
CA VAL A 130 7.85 0.76 -8.26
C VAL A 130 6.53 0.04 -7.99
N VAL A 131 5.51 0.25 -8.83
CA VAL A 131 4.21 -0.43 -8.73
C VAL A 131 4.35 -1.94 -8.91
N ASP A 132 5.10 -2.38 -9.92
CA ASP A 132 5.39 -3.79 -10.17
C ASP A 132 6.14 -4.42 -8.98
N ALA A 133 7.16 -3.75 -8.46
CA ALA A 133 7.91 -4.21 -7.28
C ALA A 133 7.01 -4.27 -6.03
N LEU A 134 6.11 -3.30 -5.85
CA LEU A 134 5.14 -3.26 -4.75
C LEU A 134 4.17 -4.43 -4.81
N VAL A 135 3.57 -4.69 -5.97
CA VAL A 135 2.64 -5.82 -6.15
C VAL A 135 3.33 -7.16 -5.94
N ASN A 136 4.54 -7.33 -6.47
CA ASN A 136 5.34 -8.53 -6.23
C ASN A 136 5.68 -8.71 -4.75
N CYS A 137 6.16 -7.66 -4.07
CA CYS A 137 6.48 -7.68 -2.65
C CYS A 137 5.25 -8.04 -1.81
N TRP A 138 4.11 -7.40 -2.07
CA TRP A 138 2.85 -7.65 -1.38
C TRP A 138 2.37 -9.10 -1.54
N LEU A 139 2.28 -9.59 -2.77
CA LEU A 139 1.70 -10.91 -3.03
C LEU A 139 2.65 -12.06 -2.67
N ARG A 140 3.97 -11.91 -2.91
CA ARG A 140 4.96 -12.99 -2.70
C ARG A 140 5.55 -13.03 -1.30
N SER A 141 5.36 -12.01 -0.47
CA SER A 141 5.97 -11.99 0.86
C SER A 141 5.43 -13.10 1.76
N LYS A 142 6.32 -13.80 2.47
CA LYS A 142 5.95 -14.78 3.51
C LYS A 142 5.75 -14.13 4.88
N VAL A 143 6.10 -12.85 5.01
CA VAL A 143 5.99 -12.08 6.26
C VAL A 143 4.67 -11.34 6.28
N VAL A 144 3.82 -11.68 7.24
CA VAL A 144 2.46 -11.11 7.39
C VAL A 144 2.51 -9.57 7.44
N GLU A 145 3.45 -9.03 8.20
CA GLU A 145 3.60 -7.59 8.40
C GLU A 145 3.95 -6.84 7.10
N VAL A 146 4.80 -7.42 6.25
CA VAL A 146 5.15 -6.86 4.93
C VAL A 146 3.92 -6.89 4.02
N ALA A 147 3.19 -8.00 4.00
CA ALA A 147 1.99 -8.11 3.19
C ALA A 147 0.90 -7.11 3.64
N GLN A 148 0.68 -6.96 4.95
CA GLN A 148 -0.29 -6.00 5.47
C GLN A 148 0.09 -4.56 5.10
N ARG A 149 1.35 -4.16 5.32
CA ARG A 149 1.81 -2.81 4.92
C ARG A 149 1.76 -2.62 3.40
N GLY A 150 2.00 -3.66 2.61
CA GLY A 150 1.85 -3.67 1.15
C GLY A 150 0.43 -3.37 0.71
N GLU A 151 -0.54 -4.06 1.32
CA GLU A 151 -1.96 -3.84 1.06
C GLU A 151 -2.37 -2.39 1.40
N GLU A 152 -1.95 -1.89 2.56
CA GLU A 152 -2.27 -0.52 2.96
C GLU A 152 -1.57 0.53 2.08
N ALA A 153 -0.34 0.26 1.61
CA ALA A 153 0.35 1.12 0.64
C ALA A 153 -0.42 1.20 -0.68
N ILE A 154 -0.85 0.05 -1.22
CA ILE A 154 -1.63 -0.02 -2.46
C ILE A 154 -2.94 0.76 -2.31
N GLU A 155 -3.68 0.59 -1.20
CA GLU A 155 -4.92 1.35 -0.98
C GLU A 155 -4.67 2.86 -0.94
N ASN A 156 -3.66 3.31 -0.18
CA ASN A 156 -3.37 4.75 -0.04
C ASN A 156 -3.01 5.39 -1.39
N LEU A 157 -2.21 4.68 -2.20
CA LEU A 157 -1.82 5.16 -3.53
C LEU A 157 -3.01 5.19 -4.49
N LEU A 158 -3.85 4.14 -4.49
CA LEU A 158 -5.05 4.10 -5.33
C LEU A 158 -6.10 5.11 -4.90
N ARG A 159 -6.16 5.49 -3.62
CA ARG A 159 -7.07 6.54 -3.15
C ARG A 159 -6.71 7.91 -3.73
N ARG A 160 -5.42 8.17 -3.96
CA ARG A 160 -4.96 9.39 -4.65
C ARG A 160 -5.40 9.41 -6.11
N THR A 161 -5.31 8.27 -6.79
CA THR A 161 -5.69 8.14 -8.21
C THR A 161 -7.17 7.80 -8.41
N ALA A 162 -7.92 7.59 -7.33
CA ALA A 162 -9.34 7.26 -7.38
C ALA A 162 -10.11 8.41 -8.03
N ARG A 163 -10.89 8.09 -9.06
CA ARG A 163 -11.58 9.04 -9.94
C ARG A 163 -12.85 9.65 -9.33
N GLY A 164 -12.93 9.75 -8.00
CA GLY A 164 -14.16 9.96 -7.22
C GLY A 164 -15.09 11.06 -7.76
N ASP A 165 -16.40 10.73 -7.86
CA ASP A 165 -17.59 11.51 -8.29
C ASP A 165 -17.54 12.30 -9.61
N ALA A 166 -16.36 12.76 -10.04
CA ALA A 166 -16.12 13.43 -11.31
C ALA A 166 -16.29 12.48 -12.51
N ALA A 167 -16.23 11.16 -12.33
CA ALA A 167 -16.43 10.20 -13.42
C ALA A 167 -17.81 10.31 -14.12
N LEU A 168 -18.83 10.88 -13.47
CA LEU A 168 -20.13 11.15 -14.11
C LEU A 168 -20.23 12.55 -14.75
N THR A 169 -19.36 13.49 -14.38
CA THR A 169 -19.39 14.88 -14.89
C THR A 169 -18.32 15.14 -15.94
N ASP A 170 -17.18 14.45 -15.86
CA ASP A 170 -15.95 14.77 -16.58
C ASP A 170 -15.76 13.99 -17.89
N ALA A 171 -16.53 12.92 -18.09
CA ALA A 171 -16.58 12.21 -19.38
C ALA A 171 -17.10 13.12 -20.53
N ALA A 172 -17.87 14.17 -20.20
CA ALA A 172 -18.30 15.18 -21.15
C ALA A 172 -17.26 16.29 -21.38
N GLN A 173 -16.33 16.50 -20.45
CA GLN A 173 -15.38 17.62 -20.46
C GLN A 173 -14.01 17.23 -21.06
N ARG A 174 -13.64 15.95 -20.99
CA ARG A 174 -12.42 15.40 -21.63
C ARG A 174 -12.52 15.23 -23.15
N LEU A 175 -13.69 15.40 -23.75
CA LEU A 175 -13.88 15.45 -25.21
C LEU A 175 -13.79 16.88 -25.78
N SER A 176 -13.34 17.88 -24.99
CA SER A 176 -13.30 19.29 -25.43
C SER A 176 -11.97 20.00 -25.19
N LEU A 177 -10.90 19.27 -24.89
CA LEU A 177 -9.55 19.82 -24.86
C LEU A 177 -8.68 19.02 -25.82
N GLU A 178 -8.87 19.32 -27.10
CA GLU A 178 -7.85 19.09 -28.12
C GLU A 178 -6.73 20.13 -27.93
N ASP A 179 -5.50 19.66 -28.07
CA ASP A 179 -4.25 20.41 -28.28
C ASP A 179 -3.76 21.31 -27.14
N ASP A 180 -3.01 20.72 -26.21
CA ASP A 180 -1.79 21.36 -25.72
C ASP A 180 -0.68 20.30 -25.62
N GLU A 181 0.24 20.32 -26.59
CA GLU A 181 1.45 19.47 -26.66
C GLU A 181 2.48 19.92 -25.61
N ASN A 182 2.09 19.95 -24.34
CA ASN A 182 3.06 19.95 -23.26
C ASN A 182 3.49 18.50 -23.02
N GLU A 183 4.80 18.25 -22.99
CA GLU A 183 5.42 17.01 -22.52
C GLU A 183 5.07 16.81 -21.03
N GLU A 184 3.80 16.56 -20.71
CA GLU A 184 3.38 16.06 -19.42
C GLU A 184 3.91 14.63 -19.32
N GLU A 185 5.03 14.50 -18.60
CA GLU A 185 5.58 13.25 -18.10
C GLU A 185 4.41 12.39 -17.61
N TYR A 186 4.08 11.34 -18.37
CA TYR A 186 2.90 10.52 -18.15
C TYR A 186 3.00 9.81 -16.80
N VAL A 187 2.48 10.44 -15.74
CA VAL A 187 2.30 9.81 -14.44
C VAL A 187 1.38 8.61 -14.64
N LEU A 188 1.85 7.43 -14.25
CA LEU A 188 1.07 6.20 -14.41
C LEU A 188 -0.27 6.33 -13.68
N ASP A 189 -1.36 6.08 -14.39
CA ASP A 189 -2.63 5.80 -13.74
C ASP A 189 -2.55 4.41 -13.11
N MET A 190 -2.23 4.37 -11.82
CA MET A 190 -2.09 3.12 -11.07
C MET A 190 -3.37 2.25 -11.12
N TRP A 191 -4.57 2.83 -11.29
CA TRP A 191 -5.79 2.04 -11.50
C TRP A 191 -5.74 1.31 -12.83
N GLU A 192 -5.34 1.99 -13.92
CA GLU A 192 -5.19 1.35 -15.22
C GLU A 192 -4.11 0.27 -15.18
N ASP A 193 -2.98 0.50 -14.50
CA ASP A 193 -1.93 -0.50 -14.45
C ASP A 193 -2.31 -1.74 -13.61
N LEU A 194 -2.93 -1.53 -12.44
CA LEU A 194 -3.38 -2.61 -11.56
C LEU A 194 -4.50 -3.44 -12.18
N LEU A 195 -5.39 -2.81 -12.95
CA LEU A 195 -6.56 -3.47 -13.52
C LEU A 195 -6.33 -4.00 -14.95
N ARG A 196 -5.49 -3.35 -15.74
CA ARG A 196 -5.30 -3.64 -17.18
C ARG A 196 -3.84 -3.75 -17.62
N GLY A 197 -2.88 -3.27 -16.83
CA GLY A 197 -1.47 -3.19 -17.20
C GLY A 197 -0.61 -4.35 -16.69
N GLN A 198 0.65 -4.05 -16.39
CA GLN A 198 1.65 -5.06 -16.06
C GLN A 198 1.42 -5.64 -14.67
N ALA A 199 1.03 -4.80 -13.71
CA ALA A 199 0.61 -5.25 -12.39
C ALA A 199 -0.56 -6.25 -12.45
N ALA A 200 -1.54 -6.04 -13.34
CA ALA A 200 -2.64 -6.98 -13.55
C ALA A 200 -2.14 -8.37 -14.01
N ILE A 201 -1.16 -8.40 -14.92
CA ILE A 201 -0.54 -9.64 -15.40
C ILE A 201 0.19 -10.34 -14.24
N ALA A 202 0.97 -9.58 -13.46
CA ALA A 202 1.68 -10.12 -12.30
C ALA A 202 0.72 -10.73 -11.26
N ILE A 203 -0.42 -10.08 -10.99
CA ILE A 203 -1.46 -10.62 -10.10
C ILE A 203 -1.98 -11.97 -10.62
N VAL A 204 -2.30 -12.06 -11.91
CA VAL A 204 -2.77 -13.31 -12.52
C VAL A 204 -1.71 -14.40 -12.40
N ASP A 205 -0.46 -14.08 -12.74
CA ASP A 205 0.63 -15.06 -12.71
C ASP A 205 0.90 -15.57 -11.28
N ILE A 206 0.84 -14.69 -10.26
CA ILE A 206 1.09 -15.07 -8.86
C ILE A 206 -0.12 -15.80 -8.24
N CYS A 207 -1.34 -15.36 -8.51
CA CYS A 207 -2.53 -15.96 -7.87
C CYS A 207 -3.02 -17.25 -8.55
N VAL A 208 -2.57 -17.53 -9.78
CA VAL A 208 -3.11 -18.64 -10.59
C VAL A 208 -2.03 -19.58 -11.09
N GLN A 209 -0.90 -19.04 -11.53
CA GLN A 209 0.16 -19.80 -12.19
C GLN A 209 1.35 -20.09 -11.27
N ASP A 210 1.28 -19.73 -9.99
CA ASP A 210 2.36 -20.04 -9.06
C ASP A 210 2.44 -21.56 -8.83
N THR A 211 3.66 -22.08 -8.92
CA THR A 211 3.96 -23.50 -8.75
C THR A 211 3.78 -23.97 -7.31
N ASP A 212 3.79 -23.06 -6.33
CA ASP A 212 3.53 -23.36 -4.93
C ASP A 212 2.05 -23.09 -4.58
N GLU A 213 1.25 -24.15 -4.52
CA GLU A 213 -0.18 -24.09 -4.19
C GLU A 213 -0.46 -23.29 -2.91
N ARG A 214 0.41 -23.39 -1.89
CA ARG A 214 0.22 -22.66 -0.63
C ARG A 214 0.43 -21.17 -0.80
N GLN A 215 1.39 -20.77 -1.63
CA GLN A 215 1.61 -19.35 -1.93
C GLN A 215 0.47 -18.80 -2.78
N ALA A 216 -0.05 -19.59 -3.73
CA ALA A 216 -1.22 -19.22 -4.53
C ALA A 216 -2.45 -18.99 -3.63
N SER A 217 -2.79 -19.89 -2.70
CA SER A 217 -3.92 -19.68 -1.77
C SER A 217 -3.71 -18.46 -0.86
N LEU A 218 -2.47 -18.20 -0.43
CA LEU A 218 -2.12 -17.03 0.38
C LEU A 218 -2.30 -15.73 -0.41
N SER A 219 -1.80 -15.67 -1.65
CA SER A 219 -1.92 -14.48 -2.51
C SER A 219 -3.37 -14.24 -2.94
N GLN A 220 -4.13 -15.31 -3.21
CA GLN A 220 -5.58 -15.24 -3.46
C GLN A 220 -6.31 -14.66 -2.25
N THR A 221 -6.00 -15.12 -1.03
CA THR A 221 -6.59 -14.58 0.21
C THR A 221 -6.30 -13.09 0.37
N ARG A 222 -5.06 -12.65 0.07
CA ARG A 222 -4.68 -11.23 0.10
C ARG A 222 -5.44 -10.41 -0.92
N LEU A 223 -5.54 -10.90 -2.15
CA LEU A 223 -6.30 -10.23 -3.21
C LEU A 223 -7.77 -10.07 -2.80
N LEU A 224 -8.40 -11.14 -2.29
CA LEU A 224 -9.77 -11.11 -1.80
C LEU A 224 -9.96 -10.17 -0.60
N GLY A 225 -8.93 -9.96 0.23
CA GLY A 225 -8.96 -8.96 1.30
C GLY A 225 -8.94 -7.51 0.79
N LEU A 226 -8.12 -7.24 -0.25
CA LEU A 226 -7.95 -5.90 -0.81
C LEU A 226 -9.16 -5.45 -1.66
N LEU A 227 -9.72 -6.35 -2.48
CA LEU A 227 -10.76 -6.01 -3.47
C LEU A 227 -12.00 -5.29 -2.89
N PRO A 228 -12.59 -5.69 -1.74
CA PRO A 228 -13.66 -4.95 -1.10
C PRO A 228 -13.31 -3.50 -0.75
N ARG A 229 -12.06 -3.25 -0.35
CA ARG A 229 -11.56 -1.91 0.01
C ARG A 229 -11.43 -1.06 -1.26
N LEU A 230 -10.94 -1.64 -2.35
CA LEU A 230 -10.87 -0.97 -3.65
C LEU A 230 -12.25 -0.69 -4.25
N ALA A 231 -13.21 -1.60 -4.07
CA ALA A 231 -14.59 -1.41 -4.49
C ALA A 231 -15.24 -0.18 -3.83
N ARG A 232 -14.84 0.17 -2.59
CA ARG A 232 -15.29 1.41 -1.95
C ARG A 232 -14.74 2.67 -2.63
N LEU A 233 -13.54 2.59 -3.21
CA LEU A 233 -12.91 3.72 -3.90
C LEU A 233 -13.49 3.94 -5.29
N ASP A 234 -13.59 2.87 -6.10
CA ASP A 234 -14.13 2.92 -7.46
C ASP A 234 -14.66 1.55 -7.91
N PHE A 235 -15.88 1.20 -7.48
CA PHE A 235 -16.53 -0.06 -7.89
C PHE A 235 -16.72 -0.17 -9.41
N PRO A 236 -17.18 0.88 -10.15
CA PRO A 236 -17.31 0.81 -11.60
C PRO A 236 -16.00 0.47 -12.32
N ALA A 237 -14.88 1.07 -11.95
CA ALA A 237 -13.58 0.75 -12.53
C ALA A 237 -13.23 -0.73 -12.29
N LEU A 238 -13.39 -1.21 -11.05
CA LEU A 238 -13.10 -2.59 -10.69
C LEU A 238 -14.01 -3.61 -11.41
N ALA A 239 -15.30 -3.28 -11.56
CA ALA A 239 -16.30 -4.17 -12.16
C ALA A 239 -16.24 -4.21 -13.69
N SER A 240 -15.69 -3.18 -14.35
CA SER A 240 -15.66 -3.06 -15.81
C SER A 240 -14.29 -3.30 -16.43
N ALA A 241 -13.21 -3.26 -15.65
CA ALA A 241 -11.87 -3.40 -16.20
C ALA A 241 -11.58 -4.83 -16.65
N THR A 242 -11.35 -4.96 -17.95
CA THR A 242 -11.01 -6.23 -18.57
C THR A 242 -9.54 -6.57 -18.37
N LEU A 243 -9.26 -7.78 -17.89
CA LEU A 243 -7.89 -8.26 -17.71
C LEU A 243 -7.18 -8.43 -19.06
N PRO A 244 -5.88 -8.06 -19.15
CA PRO A 244 -5.09 -8.18 -20.36
C PRO A 244 -4.81 -9.65 -20.71
N ARG A 245 -4.62 -10.49 -19.70
CA ARG A 245 -4.44 -11.94 -19.82
C ARG A 245 -5.67 -12.61 -19.22
N ARG A 246 -6.51 -13.19 -20.06
CA ARG A 246 -7.74 -13.87 -19.63
C ARG A 246 -7.45 -15.32 -19.25
N PRO A 247 -7.59 -15.69 -17.98
CA PRO A 247 -7.78 -17.09 -17.64
C PRO A 247 -9.20 -17.49 -18.06
N ALA A 248 -9.27 -18.40 -19.04
CA ALA A 248 -10.40 -19.07 -19.72
C ALA A 248 -11.86 -18.58 -19.56
N SER A 249 -12.34 -18.17 -18.39
CA SER A 249 -13.74 -17.79 -18.09
C SER A 249 -13.93 -16.39 -17.47
N SER A 250 -12.87 -15.73 -16.99
CA SER A 250 -13.00 -14.49 -16.23
C SER A 250 -12.60 -13.27 -17.08
N ASN A 251 -13.48 -12.26 -17.10
CA ASN A 251 -13.22 -11.05 -17.88
C ASN A 251 -12.58 -9.94 -17.06
N THR A 252 -12.81 -9.89 -15.75
CA THR A 252 -12.35 -8.80 -14.87
C THR A 252 -11.58 -9.32 -13.66
N LEU A 253 -10.79 -8.46 -13.03
CA LEU A 253 -10.03 -8.81 -11.80
C LEU A 253 -10.95 -9.32 -10.68
N LEU A 254 -12.13 -8.71 -10.54
CA LEU A 254 -13.13 -9.12 -9.56
C LEU A 254 -13.69 -10.51 -9.84
N GLN A 255 -14.05 -10.79 -11.09
CA GLN A 255 -14.57 -12.10 -11.49
C GLN A 255 -13.48 -13.18 -11.36
N MET A 256 -12.27 -12.84 -11.76
CA MET A 256 -11.08 -13.67 -11.68
C MET A 256 -10.79 -14.13 -10.24
N ALA A 257 -10.79 -13.20 -9.28
CA ALA A 257 -10.56 -13.51 -7.88
C ALA A 257 -11.62 -14.47 -7.29
N ILE A 258 -12.86 -14.42 -7.78
CA ILE A 258 -13.95 -15.32 -7.38
C ILE A 258 -13.80 -16.70 -8.02
N ASP A 259 -13.41 -16.74 -9.30
CA ASP A 259 -13.37 -17.97 -10.10
C ASP A 259 -12.21 -18.89 -9.70
N PHE A 260 -11.12 -18.37 -9.11
CA PHE A 260 -9.96 -19.19 -8.69
C PHE A 260 -9.96 -19.71 -7.27
N VAL A 261 -10.98 -19.38 -6.50
CA VAL A 261 -11.15 -20.01 -5.19
C VAL A 261 -11.55 -21.46 -5.40
N ASP A 262 -10.67 -22.38 -5.01
CA ASP A 262 -11.02 -23.78 -4.87
C ASP A 262 -12.11 -23.91 -3.80
N ARG A 263 -13.30 -24.36 -4.22
CA ARG A 263 -14.47 -24.49 -3.34
C ARG A 263 -14.49 -25.82 -2.60
N ASP A 264 -13.64 -26.77 -3.00
CA ASP A 264 -13.45 -28.03 -2.28
C ASP A 264 -12.54 -27.82 -1.06
N ASP A 265 -11.68 -26.80 -1.07
CA ASP A 265 -10.98 -26.30 0.12
C ASP A 265 -11.92 -25.43 0.99
N ILE A 266 -12.35 -26.00 2.12
CA ILE A 266 -13.24 -25.34 3.09
C ILE A 266 -12.64 -24.02 3.59
N ALA A 267 -11.31 -23.94 3.77
CA ALA A 267 -10.67 -22.71 4.26
C ALA A 267 -10.81 -21.58 3.22
N MET A 268 -10.51 -21.88 1.95
CA MET A 268 -10.67 -20.95 0.85
C MET A 268 -12.14 -20.58 0.58
N TYR A 269 -13.06 -21.53 0.73
CA TYR A 269 -14.50 -21.24 0.68
C TYR A 269 -14.94 -20.24 1.75
N LEU A 270 -14.44 -20.37 2.99
CA LEU A 270 -14.72 -19.40 4.06
C LEU A 270 -14.15 -18.01 3.75
N VAL A 271 -12.96 -17.93 3.15
CA VAL A 271 -12.38 -16.66 2.67
C VAL A 271 -13.31 -16.02 1.63
N LEU A 272 -13.85 -16.79 0.68
CA LEU A 272 -14.80 -16.29 -0.32
C LEU A 272 -16.11 -15.77 0.29
N VAL A 273 -16.65 -16.47 1.29
CA VAL A 273 -17.85 -16.01 2.03
C VAL A 273 -17.56 -14.68 2.74
N GLN A 274 -16.41 -14.56 3.41
CA GLN A 274 -15.99 -13.33 4.08
C GLN A 274 -15.78 -12.19 3.06
N PHE A 275 -15.18 -12.48 1.91
CA PHE A 275 -15.05 -11.55 0.81
C PHE A 275 -16.39 -10.98 0.35
N TYR A 276 -17.40 -11.81 0.10
CA TYR A 276 -18.72 -11.30 -0.31
C TYR A 276 -19.33 -10.39 0.75
N LYS A 277 -19.25 -10.79 2.02
CA LYS A 277 -19.74 -9.98 3.14
C LYS A 277 -19.07 -8.60 3.17
N ASP A 278 -17.74 -8.56 3.03
CA ASP A 278 -16.98 -7.32 3.06
C ASP A 278 -17.25 -6.48 1.81
N LEU A 279 -17.31 -7.10 0.63
CA LEU A 279 -17.63 -6.41 -0.62
C LEU A 279 -18.99 -5.73 -0.55
N PHE A 280 -20.04 -6.45 -0.12
CA PHE A 280 -21.36 -5.85 0.05
C PHE A 280 -21.31 -4.72 1.07
N THR A 281 -20.67 -4.93 2.22
CA THR A 281 -20.57 -3.91 3.28
C THR A 281 -19.92 -2.62 2.75
N GLN A 282 -18.80 -2.74 2.04
CA GLN A 282 -18.04 -1.61 1.50
C GLN A 282 -18.78 -0.90 0.37
N VAL A 283 -19.32 -1.64 -0.61
CA VAL A 283 -20.08 -1.08 -1.73
C VAL A 283 -21.34 -0.39 -1.22
N PHE A 284 -22.11 -1.03 -0.33
CA PHE A 284 -23.28 -0.39 0.24
C PHE A 284 -22.89 0.87 1.01
N ALA A 285 -21.84 0.85 1.83
CA ALA A 285 -21.36 2.02 2.58
C ALA A 285 -20.97 3.19 1.68
N ALA A 286 -20.46 2.93 0.47
CA ALA A 286 -20.12 3.95 -0.52
C ALA A 286 -21.36 4.59 -1.19
N VAL A 287 -22.51 3.92 -1.23
CA VAL A 287 -23.75 4.49 -1.79
C VAL A 287 -24.30 5.57 -0.84
N SER A 288 -24.44 6.79 -1.37
CA SER A 288 -24.91 7.95 -0.59
C SER A 288 -26.27 7.68 0.12
N PRO A 289 -26.51 8.28 1.30
CA PRO A 289 -27.79 8.17 2.00
C PRO A 289 -28.98 8.63 1.14
N GLN A 290 -28.75 9.60 0.25
CA GLN A 290 -29.76 10.15 -0.66
C GLN A 290 -30.13 9.14 -1.75
N THR A 291 -29.16 8.49 -2.38
CA THR A 291 -29.40 7.41 -3.35
C THR A 291 -30.11 6.21 -2.68
N ARG A 292 -29.74 5.89 -1.43
CA ARG A 292 -30.44 4.88 -0.63
C ARG A 292 -31.91 5.25 -0.37
N ALA A 293 -32.19 6.53 -0.06
CA ALA A 293 -33.55 7.02 0.13
C ALA A 293 -34.36 6.98 -1.18
N THR A 294 -33.76 7.33 -2.32
CA THR A 294 -34.42 7.28 -3.64
C THR A 294 -34.72 5.85 -4.08
N VAL A 295 -33.79 4.89 -3.89
CA VAL A 295 -34.03 3.48 -4.23
C VAL A 295 -35.09 2.85 -3.33
N MET A 296 -35.14 3.24 -2.06
CA MET A 296 -36.20 2.80 -1.13
C MET A 296 -37.56 3.44 -1.46
N ALA A 297 -37.58 4.71 -1.87
CA ALA A 297 -38.79 5.41 -2.30
C ALA A 297 -39.34 4.87 -3.63
N SER A 298 -38.48 4.47 -4.56
CA SER A 298 -38.86 3.86 -5.84
C SER A 298 -39.34 2.40 -5.74
N ARG A 299 -39.34 1.81 -4.53
CA ARG A 299 -39.87 0.46 -4.25
C ARG A 299 -41.33 0.45 -3.79
N GLU A 300 -42.08 1.53 -4.01
CA GLU A 300 -43.54 1.46 -3.92
C GLU A 300 -44.08 0.49 -4.99
N ILE A 301 -44.62 -0.61 -4.47
CA ILE A 301 -45.24 -1.73 -5.19
C ILE A 301 -46.28 -1.17 -6.17
N PRO A 302 -46.30 -1.57 -7.45
CA PRO A 302 -47.40 -1.21 -8.34
C PRO A 302 -48.69 -1.74 -7.72
N GLN A 303 -49.60 -0.81 -7.38
CA GLN A 303 -50.92 -1.18 -6.89
C GLN A 303 -51.55 -2.20 -7.85
N PRO A 304 -52.17 -3.28 -7.34
CA PRO A 304 -52.82 -4.25 -8.20
C PRO A 304 -53.89 -3.50 -9.00
N VAL A 305 -53.77 -3.55 -10.32
CA VAL A 305 -54.78 -3.04 -11.25
C VAL A 305 -56.09 -3.73 -10.86
N SER A 306 -57.04 -2.96 -10.31
CA SER A 306 -58.39 -3.42 -10.07
C SER A 306 -58.99 -3.87 -11.39
N VAL A 307 -58.97 -5.18 -11.63
CA VAL A 307 -59.76 -5.80 -12.69
C VAL A 307 -61.20 -5.65 -12.25
N SER A 308 -61.88 -4.61 -12.74
CA SER A 308 -63.33 -4.51 -12.66
C SER A 308 -63.91 -5.66 -13.48
N GLN A 309 -64.22 -6.75 -12.77
CA GLN A 309 -65.08 -7.80 -13.28
C GLN A 309 -66.51 -7.25 -13.39
N THR A 310 -67.04 -7.38 -14.62
CA THR A 310 -68.41 -7.77 -14.98
C THR A 310 -69.57 -6.87 -14.57
N LEU A 311 -70.27 -6.28 -15.56
CA LEU A 311 -71.47 -6.87 -16.20
C LEU A 311 -71.95 -6.00 -17.37
#